data_AF-A0A3A9FEI3-F1
#
_entry.id   AF-A0A3A9FEI3-F1
#
_cell.length_a   1.000
_cell.length_b   1.000
_cell.length_c   1.000
_cell.angle_alpha   90.00
_cell.angle_beta   90.00
_cell.angle_gamma   90.00
#
_symmetry.space_group_name_H-M   'P 1'
#
loop_
_entity.id
_entity.type
_entity.pdbx_description
1 polymer ?
#
loop_
_entity_poly.entity_id
_entity_poly.type
_entity_poly.pdbx_seq_one_letter_code
_entity_poly.pdbx_strand_id
1 'polypeptide(L)'
;MITDCKNYEECESMKWFRDRLLPIVKEIDIGMVQDEIPEWEKEIAEYINRVEDNDKYEAWKEKTEAVRKQRREERLQSVKQTQTQAHVDDKIIYTYCGMLLPFSNRVFSYRTEDDRIQIGDGVIVPVGADNEEMEGKVVSVGKYARAGVPYPVGKTKFILKKI
;
A
#
# COMPACT_ATOMS: atom_id res chain seq x y z
N MET A 1 15.96 -25.77 -11.88
CA MET A 1 14.66 -25.10 -12.12
C MET A 1 14.64 -23.63 -11.67
N ILE A 2 15.62 -23.15 -10.88
CA ILE A 2 15.88 -21.72 -10.58
C ILE A 2 16.87 -21.08 -11.58
N THR A 3 17.65 -21.92 -12.28
CA THR A 3 18.64 -21.54 -13.29
C THR A 3 18.06 -20.93 -14.56
N ASP A 4 16.74 -21.02 -14.77
CA ASP A 4 16.07 -20.53 -15.98
C ASP A 4 15.53 -19.09 -15.84
N CYS A 5 15.77 -18.44 -14.69
CA CYS A 5 15.44 -17.02 -14.51
C CYS A 5 16.41 -16.15 -15.35
N LYS A 6 15.92 -15.66 -16.48
CA LYS A 6 16.64 -14.93 -17.54
C LYS A 6 16.66 -13.41 -17.33
N ASN A 7 15.80 -12.84 -16.49
CA ASN A 7 15.58 -11.38 -16.43
C ASN A 7 15.71 -10.78 -15.02
N TYR A 8 16.08 -9.49 -14.94
CA TYR A 8 16.32 -8.78 -13.68
C TYR A 8 15.07 -8.65 -12.77
N GLU A 9 13.87 -8.65 -13.35
CA GLU A 9 12.60 -8.70 -12.60
C GLU A 9 12.42 -10.02 -11.83
N GLU A 10 12.98 -11.11 -12.34
CA GLU A 10 12.93 -12.42 -11.68
C GLU A 10 13.87 -12.45 -10.46
N CYS A 11 14.94 -11.66 -10.47
CA CYS A 11 15.80 -11.45 -9.29
C CYS A 11 15.09 -10.66 -8.18
N GLU A 12 14.34 -9.60 -8.51
CA GLU A 12 13.47 -8.93 -7.52
C GLU A 12 12.41 -9.90 -6.95
N SER A 13 11.83 -10.74 -7.81
CA SER A 13 10.84 -11.76 -7.42
C SER A 13 11.44 -12.85 -6.53
N MET A 14 12.67 -13.29 -6.81
CA MET A 14 13.40 -14.27 -5.98
C MET A 14 13.80 -13.72 -4.63
N LYS A 15 14.23 -12.44 -4.55
CA LYS A 15 14.45 -11.76 -3.26
C LYS A 15 13.17 -11.69 -2.44
N TRP A 16 12.05 -11.33 -3.09
CA TRP A 16 10.76 -11.29 -2.41
C TRP A 16 10.31 -12.69 -1.94
N PHE A 17 10.50 -13.72 -2.76
CA PHE A 17 10.22 -15.10 -2.37
C PHE A 17 11.06 -15.51 -1.15
N ARG A 18 12.38 -15.30 -1.19
CA ARG A 18 13.30 -15.56 -0.07
C ARG A 18 12.88 -14.85 1.21
N ASP A 19 12.57 -13.55 1.13
CA ASP A 19 12.36 -12.71 2.32
C ASP A 19 10.94 -12.82 2.88
N ARG A 20 9.94 -13.12 2.05
CA ARG A 20 8.52 -13.07 2.44
C ARG A 20 7.79 -14.40 2.37
N LEU A 21 8.08 -15.24 1.37
CA LEU A 21 7.35 -16.49 1.16
C LEU A 21 8.07 -17.70 1.75
N LEU A 22 9.39 -17.79 1.63
CA LEU A 22 10.17 -18.92 2.13
C LEU A 22 9.98 -19.15 3.64
N PRO A 23 9.88 -18.12 4.51
CA PRO A 23 9.54 -18.32 5.92
C PRO A 23 8.16 -18.97 6.12
N ILE A 24 7.17 -18.59 5.31
CA ILE A 24 5.82 -19.18 5.37
C ILE A 24 5.85 -20.63 4.88
N VAL A 25 6.61 -20.92 3.82
CA VAL A 25 6.78 -22.28 3.31
C VAL A 25 7.45 -23.20 4.34
N LYS A 26 8.41 -22.68 5.10
CA LYS A 26 9.05 -23.42 6.22
C LYS A 26 8.06 -23.81 7.32
N GLU A 27 7.01 -23.03 7.55
CA GLU A 27 5.99 -23.32 8.56
C GLU A 27 5.00 -24.42 8.12
N ILE A 28 5.03 -24.86 6.86
CA ILE A 28 4.13 -25.88 6.31
C ILE A 28 4.69 -27.28 6.59
N ASP A 29 4.03 -28.07 7.43
CA ASP A 29 4.41 -29.44 7.79
C ASP A 29 4.03 -30.46 6.69
N ILE A 30 4.69 -30.33 5.54
CA ILE A 30 4.60 -31.29 4.42
C ILE A 30 6.00 -31.86 4.20
N GLY A 31 6.22 -33.11 4.65
CA GLY A 31 7.54 -33.72 4.78
C GLY A 31 8.39 -33.75 3.50
N MET A 32 7.79 -33.81 2.31
CA MET A 32 8.54 -33.84 1.04
C MET A 32 9.21 -32.52 0.66
N VAL A 33 8.73 -31.38 1.16
CA VAL A 33 9.26 -30.05 0.79
C VAL A 33 10.40 -29.64 1.73
N GLN A 34 10.34 -30.06 3.00
CA GLN A 34 11.28 -29.61 4.03
C GLN A 34 12.72 -30.09 3.81
N ASP A 35 12.89 -31.26 3.19
CA ASP A 35 14.21 -31.83 2.88
C ASP A 35 14.92 -31.06 1.75
N GLU A 36 14.18 -30.38 0.87
CA GLU A 36 14.73 -29.61 -0.26
C GLU A 36 15.00 -28.14 0.07
N ILE A 37 14.39 -27.60 1.14
CA ILE A 37 14.54 -26.19 1.54
C ILE A 37 16.00 -25.76 1.68
N PRO A 38 16.92 -26.54 2.30
CA PRO A 38 18.32 -26.14 2.41
C PRO A 38 19.01 -26.00 1.05
N GLU A 39 18.67 -26.85 0.09
CA GLU A 39 19.20 -26.77 -1.28
C GLU A 39 18.63 -25.54 -2.00
N TRP A 40 17.33 -25.27 -1.85
CA TRP A 40 16.69 -24.08 -2.41
C TRP A 40 17.29 -22.79 -1.85
N GLU A 41 17.56 -22.71 -0.55
CA GLU A 41 18.20 -21.54 0.07
C GLU A 41 19.56 -21.26 -0.55
N LYS A 42 20.35 -22.32 -0.76
CA LYS A 42 21.66 -22.22 -1.39
C LYS A 42 21.55 -21.78 -2.85
N GLU A 43 20.68 -22.41 -3.64
CA GLU A 43 20.49 -22.04 -5.06
C GLU A 43 19.99 -20.59 -5.22
N ILE A 44 19.05 -20.16 -4.36
CA ILE A 44 18.52 -18.79 -4.37
C ILE A 44 19.63 -17.79 -4.02
N ALA A 45 20.44 -18.07 -2.99
CA ALA A 45 21.54 -17.18 -2.59
C ALA A 45 22.61 -17.06 -3.69
N GLU A 46 23.02 -18.19 -4.28
CA GLU A 46 23.99 -18.21 -5.38
C GLU A 46 23.47 -17.47 -6.62
N TYR A 47 22.18 -17.63 -6.95
CA TYR A 47 21.53 -16.90 -8.04
C TYR A 47 21.52 -15.39 -7.79
N ILE A 48 21.09 -14.95 -6.61
CA ILE A 48 21.00 -13.53 -6.26
C ILE A 48 22.38 -12.87 -6.33
N ASN A 49 23.40 -13.48 -5.71
CA ASN A 49 24.76 -12.93 -5.71
C ASN A 49 25.30 -12.77 -7.14
N ARG A 50 25.13 -13.79 -7.99
CA ARG A 50 25.57 -13.73 -9.39
C ARG A 50 24.91 -12.61 -10.19
N VAL A 51 23.65 -12.30 -9.90
CA VAL A 51 22.90 -11.26 -10.60
C VAL A 51 23.21 -9.87 -10.05
N GLU A 52 23.39 -9.73 -8.73
CA GLU A 52 23.75 -8.46 -8.08
C GLU A 52 25.17 -7.99 -8.44
N ASP A 53 26.13 -8.91 -8.58
CA ASP A 53 27.52 -8.58 -8.99
C ASP A 53 27.64 -8.08 -10.45
N ASN A 54 26.52 -7.94 -11.16
CA ASN A 54 26.49 -7.48 -12.54
C ASN A 54 26.18 -5.98 -12.60
N ASP A 55 27.09 -5.15 -13.13
CA ASP A 55 26.90 -3.71 -13.32
C ASP A 55 25.59 -3.34 -14.05
N LYS A 56 25.10 -4.22 -14.92
CA LYS A 56 23.81 -4.02 -15.62
C LYS A 56 22.61 -4.13 -14.69
N TYR A 57 22.70 -4.91 -13.61
CA TYR A 57 21.63 -5.05 -12.61
C TYR A 57 21.45 -3.76 -11.81
N GLU A 58 22.52 -3.19 -11.27
CA GLU A 58 22.43 -1.92 -10.53
C GLU A 58 21.95 -0.78 -11.44
N ALA A 59 22.46 -0.68 -12.67
CA ALA A 59 21.97 0.31 -13.64
C ALA A 59 20.48 0.09 -14.01
N TRP A 60 20.02 -1.16 -14.10
CA TRP A 60 18.60 -1.48 -14.34
C TRP A 60 17.74 -1.12 -13.12
N LYS A 61 18.21 -1.43 -11.91
CA LYS A 61 17.53 -1.16 -10.64
C LYS A 61 17.38 0.33 -10.40
N GLU A 62 18.45 1.11 -10.56
CA GLU A 62 18.40 2.58 -10.44
C GLU A 62 17.40 3.20 -11.42
N LYS A 63 17.43 2.78 -12.70
CA LYS A 63 16.46 3.26 -13.71
C LYS A 63 15.04 2.89 -13.32
N THR A 64 14.82 1.67 -12.85
CA THR A 64 13.49 1.18 -12.47
C THR A 64 12.97 1.93 -11.23
N GLU A 65 13.81 2.13 -10.22
CA GLU A 65 13.48 2.94 -9.04
C GLU A 65 13.21 4.40 -9.40
N ALA A 66 14.02 4.99 -10.28
CA ALA A 66 13.81 6.35 -10.78
C ALA A 66 12.46 6.49 -11.50
N VAL A 67 12.11 5.55 -12.38
CA VAL A 67 10.80 5.52 -13.06
C VAL A 67 9.66 5.35 -12.04
N ARG A 68 9.81 4.44 -11.07
CA ARG A 68 8.81 4.24 -9.99
C ARG A 68 8.62 5.51 -9.16
N LYS A 69 9.71 6.21 -8.84
CA LYS A 69 9.71 7.48 -8.10
C LYS A 69 9.07 8.61 -8.92
N GLN A 70 9.46 8.75 -10.18
CA GLN A 70 8.88 9.73 -11.11
C GLN A 70 7.37 9.51 -11.26
N ARG A 71 6.90 8.28 -11.53
CA ARG A 71 5.46 7.99 -11.62
C ARG A 71 4.71 8.33 -10.34
N ARG A 72 5.32 8.09 -9.17
CA ARG A 72 4.74 8.45 -7.88
C ARG A 72 4.66 9.98 -7.71
N GLU A 73 5.69 10.71 -8.09
CA GLU A 73 5.73 12.18 -8.05
C GLU A 73 4.73 12.80 -9.04
N GLU A 74 4.67 12.31 -10.28
CA GLU A 74 3.68 12.69 -11.29
C GLU A 74 2.24 12.41 -10.81
N ARG A 75 2.01 11.26 -10.17
CA ARG A 75 0.72 10.96 -9.54
C ARG A 75 0.40 11.94 -8.41
N LEU A 76 1.37 12.29 -7.57
CA LEU A 76 1.18 13.28 -6.51
C LEU A 76 0.93 14.68 -7.09
N GLN A 77 1.64 15.06 -8.15
CA GLN A 77 1.50 16.35 -8.82
C GLN A 77 0.17 16.46 -9.57
N SER A 78 -0.24 15.43 -10.31
CA SER A 78 -1.55 15.40 -10.99
C SER A 78 -2.72 15.44 -9.99
N VAL A 79 -2.60 14.74 -8.85
CA VAL A 79 -3.57 14.84 -7.75
C VAL A 79 -3.61 16.28 -7.20
N LYS A 80 -2.47 16.90 -6.95
CA LYS A 80 -2.40 18.31 -6.51
C LYS A 80 -2.98 19.26 -7.55
N GLN A 81 -2.60 19.16 -8.83
CA GLN A 81 -3.10 20.02 -9.90
C GLN A 81 -4.62 19.89 -10.10
N THR A 82 -5.15 18.67 -10.11
CA THR A 82 -6.60 18.44 -10.18
C THR A 82 -7.32 19.04 -8.98
N GLN A 83 -6.69 19.01 -7.79
CA GLN A 83 -7.23 19.65 -6.58
C GLN A 83 -7.15 21.19 -6.64
N THR A 84 -6.07 21.77 -7.18
CA THR A 84 -5.89 23.22 -7.32
C THR A 84 -6.84 23.82 -8.37
N GLN A 85 -7.05 23.13 -9.49
CA GLN A 85 -7.85 23.66 -10.60
C GLN A 85 -9.36 23.67 -10.33
N ALA A 86 -9.81 22.93 -9.30
CA ALA A 86 -11.18 22.94 -8.80
C ALA A 86 -11.45 24.01 -7.72
N HIS A 87 -10.51 24.94 -7.47
CA HIS A 87 -10.50 25.75 -6.26
C HIS A 87 -10.32 27.24 -6.52
N VAL A 88 -11.44 27.98 -6.63
CA VAL A 88 -11.38 29.45 -6.66
C VAL A 88 -12.06 30.12 -5.45
N ASP A 89 -12.97 29.51 -4.69
CA ASP A 89 -13.56 30.24 -3.54
C ASP A 89 -14.29 29.42 -2.45
N ASP A 90 -13.86 28.19 -2.15
CA ASP A 90 -14.53 27.39 -1.11
C ASP A 90 -13.85 27.55 0.26
N LYS A 91 -14.47 28.32 1.16
CA LYS A 91 -14.02 28.53 2.57
C LYS A 91 -14.45 27.40 3.53
N ILE A 92 -15.08 26.35 3.01
CA ILE A 92 -15.54 25.22 3.81
C ILE A 92 -14.33 24.39 4.30
N ILE A 93 -14.32 24.10 5.59
CA ILE A 93 -13.36 23.20 6.23
C ILE A 93 -14.00 21.81 6.36
N TYR A 94 -13.31 20.80 5.88
CA TYR A 94 -13.75 19.40 5.87
C TYR A 94 -13.04 18.61 6.97
N THR A 95 -13.81 17.86 7.75
CA THR A 95 -13.25 16.89 8.72
C THR A 95 -13.05 15.54 8.05
N TYR A 96 -11.82 15.05 8.08
CA TYR A 96 -11.41 13.74 7.58
C TYR A 96 -10.94 12.86 8.74
N CYS A 97 -11.35 11.60 8.70
CA CYS A 97 -10.95 10.57 9.63
C CYS A 97 -10.20 9.47 8.87
N GLY A 98 -9.00 9.12 9.33
CA GLY A 98 -8.30 7.93 8.91
C GLY A 98 -8.84 6.72 9.68
N MET A 99 -9.25 5.69 8.94
CA MET A 99 -9.92 4.50 9.44
C MET A 99 -9.08 3.27 9.17
N LEU A 100 -8.88 2.44 10.18
CA LEU A 100 -8.38 1.08 10.03
C LEU A 100 -9.55 0.10 10.00
N LEU A 101 -9.61 -0.71 8.95
CA LEU A 101 -10.67 -1.69 8.73
C LEU A 101 -10.14 -3.11 8.97
N PRO A 102 -10.97 -4.04 9.47
CA PRO A 102 -10.51 -5.37 9.89
C PRO A 102 -9.92 -6.20 8.74
N PHE A 103 -10.32 -5.96 7.49
CA PHE A 103 -9.83 -6.69 6.32
C PHE A 103 -8.54 -6.12 5.72
N SER A 104 -8.00 -5.00 6.23
CA SER A 104 -6.84 -4.35 5.63
C SER A 104 -5.99 -3.56 6.61
N ASN A 105 -4.66 -3.70 6.46
CA ASN A 105 -3.68 -2.90 7.20
C ASN A 105 -3.47 -1.49 6.61
N ARG A 106 -4.27 -1.08 5.62
CA ARG A 106 -4.24 0.26 5.03
C ARG A 106 -5.19 1.20 5.76
N VAL A 107 -4.80 2.47 5.88
CA VAL A 107 -5.65 3.52 6.43
C VAL A 107 -6.52 4.11 5.33
N PHE A 108 -7.83 4.08 5.51
CA PHE A 108 -8.82 4.62 4.58
C PHE A 108 -9.31 5.98 5.05
N SER A 109 -9.49 6.92 4.13
CA SER A 109 -10.00 8.26 4.45
C SER A 109 -11.52 8.31 4.33
N TYR A 110 -12.19 8.73 5.40
CA TYR A 110 -13.62 9.01 5.43
C TYR A 110 -13.88 10.44 5.89
N ARG A 111 -15.04 10.98 5.55
CA ARG A 111 -15.49 12.30 6.02
C ARG A 111 -16.53 12.16 7.12
N THR A 112 -16.61 13.16 7.98
CA THR A 112 -17.67 13.27 8.98
C THR A 112 -18.06 14.72 9.18
N GLU A 113 -19.30 14.94 9.60
CA GLU A 113 -19.79 16.21 10.14
C GLU A 113 -19.93 16.16 11.67
N ASP A 114 -19.85 14.96 12.27
CA ASP A 114 -19.85 14.76 13.71
C ASP A 114 -18.46 15.08 14.28
N ASP A 115 -18.41 16.12 15.12
CA ASP A 115 -17.20 16.62 15.79
C ASP A 115 -16.85 15.84 17.07
N ARG A 116 -17.70 14.90 17.49
CA ARG A 116 -17.49 14.03 18.65
C ARG A 116 -16.63 12.81 18.34
N ILE A 117 -16.30 12.58 17.07
CA ILE A 117 -15.45 11.49 16.63
C ILE A 117 -13.98 11.83 16.90
N GLN A 118 -13.32 10.98 17.66
CA GLN A 118 -11.94 11.13 18.11
C GLN A 118 -11.11 9.89 17.73
N ILE A 119 -9.79 10.05 17.80
CA ILE A 119 -8.85 8.95 17.58
C ILE A 119 -9.12 7.85 18.62
N GLY A 120 -9.27 6.61 18.16
CA GLY A 120 -9.55 5.44 18.98
C GLY A 120 -11.01 4.97 18.93
N ASP A 121 -11.93 5.80 18.45
CA ASP A 121 -13.37 5.47 18.38
C ASP A 121 -13.65 4.33 17.38
N GLY A 122 -14.66 3.52 17.72
CA GLY A 122 -15.30 2.58 16.80
C GLY A 122 -16.43 3.28 16.03
N VAL A 123 -16.43 3.14 14.72
CA VAL A 123 -17.45 3.74 13.84
C VAL A 123 -17.85 2.79 12.73
N ILE A 124 -19.05 2.97 12.20
CA ILE A 124 -19.56 2.21 11.06
C ILE A 124 -19.42 3.03 9.79
N VAL A 125 -18.84 2.42 8.76
CA VAL A 125 -18.54 3.04 7.47
C VAL A 125 -18.97 2.15 6.30
N PRO A 126 -19.29 2.73 5.13
CA PRO A 126 -19.59 1.96 3.94
C PRO A 126 -18.31 1.58 3.18
N VAL A 127 -18.23 0.32 2.76
CA VAL A 127 -17.08 -0.27 2.04
C VAL A 127 -17.53 -0.84 0.69
N GLY A 128 -16.65 -0.85 -0.31
CA GLY A 128 -16.92 -1.46 -1.62
C GLY A 128 -17.91 -0.70 -2.51
N ALA A 129 -18.35 -1.31 -3.61
CA ALA A 129 -19.35 -0.72 -4.50
C ALA A 129 -20.76 -0.78 -3.90
N ASP A 130 -21.07 -1.86 -3.18
CA ASP A 130 -22.38 -2.14 -2.60
C ASP A 130 -22.63 -1.39 -1.28
N ASN A 131 -21.68 -0.58 -0.81
CA ASN A 131 -21.74 0.15 0.44
C ASN A 131 -22.03 -0.73 1.66
N GLU A 132 -21.41 -1.92 1.71
CA GLU A 132 -21.51 -2.80 2.87
C GLU A 132 -21.05 -2.06 4.13
N GLU A 133 -21.90 -2.09 5.15
CA GLU A 133 -21.61 -1.46 6.44
C GLU A 133 -20.56 -2.26 7.19
N MET A 134 -19.55 -1.57 7.69
CA MET A 134 -18.47 -2.22 8.41
C MET A 134 -17.99 -1.38 9.57
N GLU A 135 -17.70 -2.06 10.68
CA GLU A 135 -17.04 -1.46 11.82
C GLU A 135 -15.55 -1.25 11.54
N GLY A 136 -15.05 -0.06 11.86
CA GLY A 136 -13.64 0.29 11.79
C GLY A 136 -13.22 1.14 12.98
N LYS A 137 -11.91 1.28 13.15
CA LYS A 137 -11.31 2.10 14.21
C LYS A 137 -10.70 3.37 13.66
N VAL A 138 -11.03 4.51 14.26
CA VAL A 138 -10.44 5.80 13.92
C VAL A 138 -8.98 5.84 14.39
N VAL A 139 -8.05 6.08 13.48
CA VAL A 139 -6.61 6.17 13.77
C VAL A 139 -6.05 7.58 13.58
N SER A 140 -6.74 8.45 12.83
CA SER A 140 -6.39 9.86 12.71
C SER A 140 -7.63 10.72 12.46
N VAL A 141 -7.58 11.98 12.89
CA VAL A 141 -8.62 12.98 12.60
C VAL A 141 -7.91 14.27 12.20
N GLY A 142 -8.36 14.90 11.12
CA GLY A 142 -7.79 16.14 10.61
C GLY A 142 -8.83 17.02 9.94
N LYS A 143 -8.62 18.34 10.03
CA LYS A 143 -9.46 19.35 9.38
C LYS A 143 -8.68 19.99 8.23
N TYR A 144 -9.30 20.04 7.06
CA TYR A 144 -8.63 20.45 5.83
C TYR A 144 -9.53 21.41 5.05
N ALA A 145 -8.96 22.49 4.51
CA ALA A 145 -9.58 23.17 3.38
C ALA A 145 -9.62 22.21 2.18
N ARG A 146 -10.55 22.36 1.23
CA ARG A 146 -10.68 21.44 0.09
C ARG A 146 -9.39 21.33 -0.75
N ALA A 147 -8.47 22.31 -0.72
CA ALA A 147 -7.18 22.25 -1.40
C ALA A 147 -6.16 21.33 -0.69
N GLY A 148 -6.39 21.02 0.59
CA GLY A 148 -5.49 20.21 1.42
C GLY A 148 -6.07 18.84 1.80
N VAL A 149 -7.22 18.43 1.23
CA VAL A 149 -7.86 17.17 1.61
C VAL A 149 -7.04 15.96 1.13
N PRO A 150 -6.93 14.88 1.94
CA PRO A 150 -6.21 13.66 1.55
C PRO A 150 -6.79 12.97 0.31
N TYR A 151 -8.12 13.06 0.14
CA TYR A 151 -8.84 12.45 -0.97
C TYR A 151 -9.97 13.38 -1.44
N PRO A 152 -10.31 13.45 -2.74
CA PRO A 152 -11.28 14.42 -3.24
C PRO A 152 -12.63 14.36 -2.51
N VAL A 153 -13.12 15.53 -2.08
CA VAL A 153 -14.34 15.71 -1.28
C VAL A 153 -15.54 14.95 -1.85
N GLY A 154 -15.78 15.03 -3.16
CA GLY A 154 -16.91 14.37 -3.83
C GLY A 154 -16.75 12.87 -4.08
N LYS A 155 -15.54 12.31 -3.87
CA LYS A 155 -15.27 10.86 -3.99
C LYS A 155 -15.10 10.19 -2.63
N THR A 156 -14.98 10.96 -1.56
CA THR A 156 -14.75 10.43 -0.21
C THR A 156 -16.10 10.07 0.41
N LYS A 157 -16.21 8.84 0.91
CA LYS A 157 -17.41 8.35 1.62
C LYS A 157 -17.49 8.95 3.03
N PHE A 158 -18.69 8.94 3.61
CA PHE A 158 -18.95 9.44 4.96
C PHE A 158 -18.98 8.33 6.00
N ILE A 159 -18.64 8.65 7.24
CA ILE A 159 -18.94 7.82 8.41
C ILE A 159 -20.46 7.82 8.63
N LEU A 160 -21.04 6.65 8.84
CA LEU A 160 -22.49 6.50 9.02
C LEU A 160 -22.90 6.80 10.46
N LYS A 161 -22.18 6.22 11.43
CA LYS A 161 -22.41 6.45 12.86
C LYS A 161 -21.21 6.06 13.72
N LYS A 162 -21.10 6.69 14.89
CA LYS A 162 -20.24 6.25 15.99
C LYS A 162 -20.95 5.19 16.84
N ILE A 163 -20.19 4.22 17.34
CA ILE A 163 -20.65 3.15 18.24
C ILE A 163 -20.56 3.61 19.69
#